data_AF-A0A418BBJ3-F1
#
_entry.id   AF-A0A418BBJ3-F1
#
_cell.length_a   1.000
_cell.length_b   1.000
_cell.length_c   1.000
_cell.angle_alpha   90.00
_cell.angle_beta   90.00
_cell.angle_gamma   90.00
#
_symmetry.space_group_name_H-M   'P 1'
#
loop_
_entity.id
_entity.type
_entity.pdbx_description
1 polymer ?
#
loop_
_entity_poly.entity_id
_entity_poly.type
_entity_poly.pdbx_seq_one_letter_code
_entity_poly.pdbx_strand_id
1 'polypeptide(L)'
;MMLRTYLPYRYLSPTGSLHRLRDVAMYRGDMRRTLERMLTLVEDVHVSFRRNPSPDKQDQEDIPDDLHMSSKAVSIPAWYREDCESIEWVRSQRVAEVDCVHRAAIRDKRSEKDACMAMHMQELQTRHYISEHRKELKRARQQQARDRAAALEQTRIARLMELDRQYDERLAIEAEDRMAEEESRTRVYVDAMAKATFLHQCKLRKRQVELDRKAEAKARTAMEREELDENTRLRKIADKIAYNQTLKRMQAADEAYRAKQAEKLFEARCRKLMHNEEMRLHRLYTEVLHRERLRERKERHLMHNDDMYMQRILDEREKLRLRTMEKTHRVEMAVEDVRSHQWRSLEAQATSMGLVRLFGIKQFGFLTVRHKYAKRTVAATEAKAGADALYAGDLPQVALRWLRMAFRDGYKGPTLLRNIAKCYVKLYEAHLHYNDLSTGWSWYVKACEHLALQASPSFLDEMARALYLLCRFQHAAEILARVIY
;
A
#
# COMPACT_ATOMS: atom_id res chain seq x y z
N MET A 1 14.54 -26.70 -10.87
CA MET A 1 15.29 -27.27 -12.02
C MET A 1 15.20 -26.24 -13.14
N MET A 2 16.18 -25.36 -13.35
CA MET A 2 17.54 -25.61 -13.89
C MET A 2 17.53 -26.36 -15.22
N LEU A 3 17.76 -25.63 -16.33
CA LEU A 3 18.72 -25.92 -17.44
C LEU A 3 18.37 -25.13 -18.71
N ARG A 4 18.76 -23.83 -18.81
CA ARG A 4 18.86 -23.14 -20.12
C ARG A 4 19.74 -21.86 -20.17
N THR A 5 20.89 -21.84 -19.48
CA THR A 5 21.87 -20.73 -19.55
C THR A 5 23.33 -21.22 -19.44
N TYR A 6 23.82 -21.97 -20.45
CA TYR A 6 25.15 -22.61 -20.38
C TYR A 6 26.05 -22.50 -21.63
N LEU A 7 25.79 -21.56 -22.57
CA LEU A 7 26.50 -21.54 -23.87
C LEU A 7 27.28 -20.28 -24.32
N PRO A 8 27.20 -19.06 -23.73
CA PRO A 8 27.96 -17.91 -24.25
C PRO A 8 29.34 -17.65 -23.59
N TYR A 9 29.78 -18.43 -22.59
CA TYR A 9 30.95 -18.08 -21.76
C TYR A 9 32.30 -18.70 -22.16
N ARG A 10 32.38 -19.57 -23.19
CA ARG A 10 33.66 -20.19 -23.63
C ARG A 10 34.46 -19.36 -24.63
N TYR A 11 33.85 -18.38 -25.30
CA TYR A 11 34.49 -17.65 -26.41
C TYR A 11 35.24 -16.38 -26.00
N LEU A 12 35.11 -15.92 -24.74
CA LEU A 12 35.72 -14.67 -24.25
C LEU A 12 37.07 -14.84 -23.52
N SER A 13 37.60 -16.07 -23.39
CA SER A 13 38.95 -16.28 -22.83
C SER A 13 39.57 -17.62 -23.31
N PRO A 14 40.47 -17.60 -24.31
CA PRO A 14 41.09 -18.83 -24.84
C PRO A 14 41.99 -19.60 -23.85
N THR A 15 42.45 -18.95 -22.77
CA THR A 15 43.36 -19.53 -21.76
C THR A 15 42.68 -19.91 -20.43
N GLY A 16 41.35 -19.80 -20.34
CA GLY A 16 40.55 -20.31 -19.21
C GLY A 16 40.72 -19.60 -17.85
N SER A 17 41.50 -18.52 -17.77
CA SER A 17 41.77 -17.81 -16.51
C SER A 17 40.54 -17.12 -15.91
N LEU A 18 39.61 -16.62 -16.75
CA LEU A 18 38.39 -15.95 -16.29
C LEU A 18 37.38 -16.86 -15.58
N HIS A 19 37.40 -18.17 -15.82
CA HIS A 19 36.55 -19.10 -15.03
C HIS A 19 37.02 -19.20 -13.58
N ARG A 20 38.33 -19.19 -13.32
CA ARG A 20 38.89 -19.29 -11.95
C ARG A 20 38.57 -18.06 -11.08
N LEU A 21 38.45 -16.88 -11.70
CA LEU A 21 38.00 -15.67 -11.00
C LEU A 21 36.55 -15.76 -10.51
N ARG A 22 35.69 -16.53 -11.20
CA ARG A 22 34.31 -16.74 -10.77
C ARG A 22 34.22 -17.60 -9.51
N ASP A 23 35.05 -18.64 -9.41
CA ASP A 23 35.07 -19.53 -8.24
C ASP A 23 35.64 -18.82 -6.99
N VAL A 24 36.61 -17.92 -7.17
CA VAL A 24 37.11 -17.04 -6.09
C VAL A 24 36.08 -15.95 -5.72
N ALA A 25 35.35 -15.40 -6.70
CA ALA A 25 34.34 -14.36 -6.46
C ALA A 25 33.04 -14.89 -5.81
N MET A 26 32.78 -16.21 -5.84
CA MET A 26 31.64 -16.83 -5.12
C MET A 26 31.64 -16.53 -3.61
N TYR A 27 32.81 -16.31 -3.01
CA TYR A 27 32.97 -16.11 -1.56
C TYR A 27 33.04 -14.64 -1.10
N ARG A 28 32.96 -13.64 -2.00
CA ARG A 28 32.86 -12.22 -1.63
C ARG A 28 31.88 -11.46 -2.52
N GLY A 29 30.71 -11.13 -1.97
CA GLY A 29 29.57 -10.58 -2.71
C GLY A 29 29.82 -9.27 -3.47
N ASP A 30 30.75 -8.43 -3.00
CA ASP A 30 31.01 -7.12 -3.61
C ASP A 30 31.74 -7.22 -4.96
N MET A 31 32.72 -8.13 -5.10
CA MET A 31 33.46 -8.29 -6.36
C MET A 31 32.59 -8.84 -7.50
N ARG A 32 31.54 -9.59 -7.17
CA ARG A 32 30.57 -10.09 -8.16
C ARG A 32 29.84 -8.95 -8.87
N ARG A 33 29.40 -7.93 -8.12
CA ARG A 33 28.69 -6.76 -8.68
C ARG A 33 29.57 -5.91 -9.59
N THR A 34 30.88 -5.84 -9.32
CA THR A 34 31.84 -5.11 -10.17
C THR A 34 32.10 -5.84 -11.48
N LEU A 35 32.24 -7.17 -11.44
CA LEU A 35 32.42 -8.02 -12.63
C LEU A 35 31.19 -8.02 -13.55
N GLU A 36 29.97 -8.11 -12.99
CA GLU A 36 28.72 -8.05 -13.75
C GLU A 36 28.55 -6.70 -14.48
N ARG A 37 29.09 -5.58 -13.96
CA ARG A 37 29.11 -4.26 -14.62
C ARG A 37 30.18 -4.09 -15.71
N MET A 38 31.28 -4.85 -15.64
CA MET A 38 32.33 -4.77 -16.66
C MET A 38 31.99 -5.65 -17.87
N LEU A 39 31.34 -6.79 -17.67
CA LEU A 39 30.95 -7.69 -18.76
C LEU A 39 29.85 -7.11 -19.66
N THR A 40 28.92 -6.31 -19.10
CA THR A 40 27.90 -5.60 -19.88
C THR A 40 28.43 -4.46 -20.75
N LEU A 41 29.68 -4.03 -20.57
CA LEU A 41 30.34 -3.02 -21.42
C LEU A 41 31.08 -3.62 -22.64
N VAL A 42 31.17 -4.95 -22.75
CA VAL A 42 32.00 -5.64 -23.75
C VAL A 42 31.18 -6.25 -24.89
N GLU A 43 29.85 -6.36 -24.76
CA GLU A 43 29.00 -7.01 -25.77
C GLU A 43 28.81 -6.18 -27.08
N ASP A 44 29.07 -4.88 -27.06
CA ASP A 44 28.70 -3.94 -28.14
C ASP A 44 29.75 -3.72 -29.26
N VAL A 45 30.89 -4.42 -29.28
CA VAL A 45 31.92 -4.23 -30.33
C VAL A 45 32.19 -5.52 -31.12
N HIS A 46 31.43 -5.71 -32.21
CA HIS A 46 31.70 -6.72 -33.23
C HIS A 46 32.51 -6.14 -34.40
N VAL A 47 33.71 -6.66 -34.64
CA VAL A 47 34.48 -6.42 -35.88
C VAL A 47 34.93 -7.78 -36.43
N SER A 48 34.52 -8.10 -37.66
CA SER A 48 34.86 -9.36 -38.34
C SER A 48 35.71 -9.14 -39.58
N PHE A 49 36.94 -9.66 -39.57
CA PHE A 49 37.78 -9.82 -40.76
C PHE A 49 37.73 -11.27 -41.25
N ARG A 50 37.64 -11.49 -42.57
CA ARG A 50 37.93 -12.77 -43.23
C ARG A 50 38.70 -12.56 -44.53
N ARG A 51 39.58 -13.51 -44.86
CA ARG A 51 40.34 -13.64 -46.13
C ARG A 51 39.88 -14.92 -46.85
N ASN A 52 39.60 -14.80 -48.17
CA ASN A 52 40.06 -15.56 -49.37
C ASN A 52 40.26 -17.11 -49.30
N PRO A 53 40.27 -17.92 -50.42
CA PRO A 53 40.67 -17.56 -51.81
C PRO A 53 40.03 -18.31 -53.05
N SER A 54 40.35 -17.81 -54.27
CA SER A 54 40.54 -18.47 -55.61
C SER A 54 39.50 -19.45 -56.24
N PRO A 55 39.57 -19.80 -57.56
CA PRO A 55 40.59 -19.50 -58.61
C PRO A 55 40.06 -19.01 -59.99
N ASP A 56 40.96 -18.56 -60.90
CA ASP A 56 40.94 -18.97 -62.34
C ASP A 56 42.18 -18.54 -63.18
N LYS A 57 42.65 -19.48 -64.05
CA LYS A 57 43.39 -19.36 -65.34
C LYS A 57 44.90 -19.00 -65.45
N GLN A 58 45.48 -19.53 -66.55
CA GLN A 58 46.91 -19.65 -66.92
C GLN A 58 47.14 -19.15 -68.37
N ASP A 59 48.37 -18.70 -68.67
CA ASP A 59 49.05 -18.54 -69.98
C ASP A 59 50.55 -18.18 -69.67
N GLN A 60 51.61 -18.37 -70.46
CA GLN A 60 51.97 -19.30 -71.58
C GLN A 60 53.54 -19.28 -71.76
N GLU A 61 54.08 -20.09 -72.69
CA GLU A 61 55.43 -20.07 -73.35
C GLU A 61 56.53 -21.09 -72.92
N ASP A 62 57.32 -21.53 -73.92
CA ASP A 62 58.19 -22.74 -74.00
C ASP A 62 59.64 -22.43 -74.47
N ILE A 63 60.50 -23.47 -74.66
CA ILE A 63 61.74 -23.60 -75.52
C ILE A 63 63.12 -23.57 -74.78
N PRO A 64 64.14 -24.46 -75.03
CA PRO A 64 64.16 -25.87 -75.52
C PRO A 64 65.25 -26.85 -74.91
N ASP A 65 65.22 -28.12 -75.35
CA ASP A 65 66.26 -29.17 -75.62
C ASP A 65 67.65 -29.26 -74.92
N ASP A 66 68.11 -30.51 -74.60
CA ASP A 66 69.36 -31.11 -75.17
C ASP A 66 69.59 -32.65 -74.96
N LEU A 67 70.67 -33.21 -75.54
CA LEU A 67 70.86 -34.60 -76.03
C LEU A 67 71.70 -35.65 -75.21
N HIS A 68 71.42 -36.94 -75.51
CA HIS A 68 72.31 -38.15 -75.64
C HIS A 68 73.17 -38.82 -74.52
N MET A 69 72.99 -40.17 -74.40
CA MET A 69 73.95 -41.31 -74.59
C MET A 69 75.42 -41.24 -74.07
N SER A 70 76.15 -42.32 -73.71
CA SER A 70 75.89 -43.74 -73.37
C SER A 70 77.23 -44.44 -72.96
N SER A 71 77.15 -45.68 -72.44
CA SER A 71 78.18 -46.75 -72.48
C SER A 71 79.33 -46.90 -71.43
N LYS A 72 79.18 -47.99 -70.66
CA LYS A 72 80.18 -48.89 -70.01
C LYS A 72 81.28 -49.39 -70.98
N ALA A 73 82.40 -50.05 -70.62
CA ALA A 73 83.22 -50.33 -69.41
C ALA A 73 84.58 -50.96 -69.89
N VAL A 74 85.59 -51.31 -69.09
CA VAL A 74 85.80 -52.62 -68.37
C VAL A 74 87.18 -52.58 -67.63
N SER A 75 87.41 -53.46 -66.65
CA SER A 75 88.30 -53.29 -65.48
C SER A 75 89.59 -54.15 -65.39
N ILE A 76 90.62 -53.60 -64.72
CA ILE A 76 91.84 -54.28 -64.20
C ILE A 76 91.61 -54.76 -62.73
N PRO A 77 92.27 -55.81 -62.19
CA PRO A 77 92.09 -56.29 -60.80
C PRO A 77 92.35 -55.24 -59.69
N ALA A 78 91.67 -55.40 -58.55
CA ALA A 78 91.34 -54.28 -57.66
C ALA A 78 92.37 -53.89 -56.58
N TRP A 79 93.16 -54.82 -56.03
CA TRP A 79 93.93 -54.59 -54.79
C TRP A 79 95.37 -54.09 -55.01
N TYR A 80 95.90 -54.19 -56.23
CA TYR A 80 97.22 -53.60 -56.59
C TYR A 80 97.10 -52.14 -57.07
N ARG A 81 95.88 -51.61 -57.11
CA ARG A 81 95.58 -50.22 -57.47
C ARG A 81 95.78 -49.28 -56.29
N GLU A 82 94.99 -49.49 -55.23
CA GLU A 82 94.66 -48.43 -54.27
C GLU A 82 95.90 -47.84 -53.56
N ASP A 83 96.90 -48.66 -53.20
CA ASP A 83 98.11 -48.17 -52.52
C ASP A 83 99.10 -47.44 -53.46
N CYS A 84 99.38 -47.98 -54.65
CA CYS A 84 100.24 -47.30 -55.64
C CYS A 84 99.56 -46.03 -56.20
N GLU A 85 98.26 -46.12 -56.49
CA GLU A 85 97.47 -44.98 -56.93
C GLU A 85 97.48 -43.86 -55.89
N SER A 86 97.41 -44.14 -54.58
CA SER A 86 97.39 -43.08 -53.57
C SER A 86 98.66 -42.19 -53.55
N ILE A 87 99.85 -42.79 -53.70
CA ILE A 87 101.13 -42.06 -53.66
C ILE A 87 101.43 -41.40 -55.02
N GLU A 88 101.14 -42.09 -56.13
CA GLU A 88 101.31 -41.50 -57.45
C GLU A 88 100.28 -40.40 -57.75
N TRP A 89 99.06 -40.49 -57.22
CA TRP A 89 98.02 -39.45 -57.36
C TRP A 89 98.43 -38.14 -56.70
N VAL A 90 99.05 -38.15 -55.52
CA VAL A 90 99.51 -36.92 -54.85
C VAL A 90 100.71 -36.27 -55.58
N ARG A 91 101.64 -37.07 -56.14
CA ARG A 91 102.72 -36.54 -57.00
C ARG A 91 102.18 -36.05 -58.35
N SER A 92 101.27 -36.80 -58.96
CA SER A 92 100.66 -36.51 -60.25
C SER A 92 99.79 -35.26 -60.18
N GLN A 93 98.97 -35.06 -59.13
CA GLN A 93 98.22 -33.82 -58.93
C GLN A 93 99.16 -32.60 -58.87
N ARG A 94 100.20 -32.62 -58.03
CA ARG A 94 101.11 -31.47 -57.91
C ARG A 94 101.90 -31.17 -59.18
N VAL A 95 102.29 -32.19 -59.95
CA VAL A 95 102.96 -31.96 -61.24
C VAL A 95 101.95 -31.50 -62.30
N ALA A 96 100.76 -32.11 -62.36
CA ALA A 96 99.72 -31.76 -63.33
C ALA A 96 99.14 -30.34 -63.09
N GLU A 97 99.01 -29.88 -61.84
CA GLU A 97 98.59 -28.50 -61.55
C GLU A 97 99.64 -27.47 -62.03
N VAL A 98 100.93 -27.74 -61.82
CA VAL A 98 102.00 -26.84 -62.30
C VAL A 98 102.13 -26.88 -63.83
N ASP A 99 102.05 -28.07 -64.44
CA ASP A 99 102.16 -28.21 -65.89
C ASP A 99 100.89 -27.78 -66.65
N CYS A 100 99.68 -27.89 -66.08
CA CYS A 100 98.46 -27.44 -66.74
C CYS A 100 98.39 -25.91 -66.79
N VAL A 101 98.74 -25.23 -65.68
CA VAL A 101 98.81 -23.77 -65.62
C VAL A 101 99.88 -23.24 -66.59
N HIS A 102 101.05 -23.89 -66.66
CA HIS A 102 102.12 -23.47 -67.57
C HIS A 102 101.79 -23.74 -69.05
N ARG A 103 101.21 -24.91 -69.39
CA ARG A 103 100.93 -25.31 -70.78
C ARG A 103 99.61 -24.78 -71.35
N ALA A 104 98.68 -24.32 -70.53
CA ALA A 104 97.51 -23.54 -70.99
C ALA A 104 97.96 -22.12 -71.37
N ALA A 105 98.63 -21.42 -70.46
CA ALA A 105 99.10 -20.05 -70.66
C ALA A 105 100.03 -19.86 -71.88
N ILE A 106 100.76 -20.89 -72.30
CA ILE A 106 101.63 -20.88 -73.48
C ILE A 106 100.88 -21.18 -74.79
N ARG A 107 99.80 -21.97 -74.76
CA ARG A 107 99.04 -22.32 -75.96
C ARG A 107 98.10 -21.20 -76.38
N ASP A 108 97.33 -20.65 -75.44
CA ASP A 108 96.37 -19.58 -75.72
C ASP A 108 97.08 -18.35 -76.30
N LYS A 109 98.21 -17.93 -75.69
CA LYS A 109 99.00 -16.78 -76.15
C LYS A 109 99.70 -16.95 -77.51
N ARG A 110 99.71 -18.14 -78.11
CA ARG A 110 100.28 -18.39 -79.44
C ARG A 110 99.20 -18.58 -80.50
N SER A 111 98.16 -19.37 -80.23
CA SER A 111 97.05 -19.54 -81.18
C SER A 111 96.29 -18.24 -81.44
N GLU A 112 96.06 -17.40 -80.41
CA GLU A 112 95.42 -16.09 -80.55
C GLU A 112 96.21 -15.13 -81.45
N LYS A 113 97.55 -15.23 -81.43
CA LYS A 113 98.42 -14.32 -82.19
C LYS A 113 98.59 -14.76 -83.63
N ASP A 114 98.95 -16.01 -83.85
CA ASP A 114 99.44 -16.45 -85.16
C ASP A 114 98.30 -16.55 -86.18
N ALA A 115 97.10 -16.99 -85.77
CA ALA A 115 95.94 -17.08 -86.67
C ALA A 115 95.36 -15.71 -87.06
N CYS A 116 95.27 -14.78 -86.10
CA CYS A 116 94.69 -13.45 -86.34
C CYS A 116 95.60 -12.59 -87.23
N MET A 117 96.91 -12.58 -86.96
CA MET A 117 97.87 -11.85 -87.80
C MET A 117 97.95 -12.40 -89.23
N ALA A 118 97.83 -13.72 -89.41
CA ALA A 118 97.86 -14.35 -90.73
C ALA A 118 96.68 -13.92 -91.64
N MET A 119 95.44 -13.99 -91.15
CA MET A 119 94.28 -13.55 -91.95
C MET A 119 94.34 -12.05 -92.27
N HIS A 120 94.67 -11.22 -91.27
CA HIS A 120 94.68 -9.77 -91.44
C HIS A 120 95.73 -9.31 -92.47
N MET A 121 96.94 -9.91 -92.44
CA MET A 121 97.99 -9.66 -93.43
C MET A 121 97.55 -10.02 -94.86
N GLN A 122 96.94 -11.19 -95.05
CA GLN A 122 96.55 -11.68 -96.37
C GLN A 122 95.41 -10.83 -97.00
N GLU A 123 94.46 -10.36 -96.17
CA GLU A 123 93.37 -9.49 -96.60
C GLU A 123 93.85 -8.05 -96.92
N LEU A 124 94.81 -7.52 -96.15
CA LEU A 124 95.39 -6.19 -96.40
C LEU A 124 96.22 -6.14 -97.69
N GLN A 125 97.10 -7.12 -97.90
CA GLN A 125 97.99 -7.13 -99.07
C GLN A 125 97.22 -7.26 -100.38
N THR A 126 96.20 -8.13 -100.42
CA THR A 126 95.33 -8.31 -101.59
C THR A 126 94.45 -7.09 -101.86
N ARG A 127 93.89 -6.46 -100.82
CA ARG A 127 93.11 -5.21 -100.97
C ARG A 127 93.96 -4.03 -101.41
N HIS A 128 95.17 -3.85 -100.87
CA HIS A 128 96.00 -2.69 -101.20
C HIS A 128 96.51 -2.73 -102.65
N TYR A 129 96.96 -3.90 -103.11
CA TYR A 129 97.41 -4.10 -104.50
C TYR A 129 96.31 -3.82 -105.53
N ILE A 130 95.07 -4.30 -105.28
CA ILE A 130 93.91 -4.08 -106.16
C ILE A 130 93.37 -2.64 -106.03
N SER A 131 93.55 -2.00 -104.87
CA SER A 131 93.15 -0.62 -104.59
C SER A 131 93.94 0.40 -105.41
N GLU A 132 95.27 0.40 -105.29
CA GLU A 132 96.10 1.47 -105.87
C GLU A 132 96.04 1.43 -107.40
N HIS A 133 96.23 0.24 -107.97
CA HIS A 133 96.25 0.02 -109.42
C HIS A 133 94.92 0.37 -110.12
N ARG A 134 93.80 0.42 -109.38
CA ARG A 134 92.48 0.87 -109.88
C ARG A 134 92.18 2.33 -109.55
N LYS A 135 92.68 2.87 -108.43
CA LYS A 135 92.46 4.27 -108.03
C LYS A 135 93.22 5.23 -108.93
N GLU A 136 94.47 4.95 -109.26
CA GLU A 136 95.32 5.82 -110.09
C GLU A 136 94.75 5.96 -111.51
N LEU A 137 94.44 4.84 -112.16
CA LEU A 137 93.88 4.81 -113.52
C LEU A 137 92.51 5.52 -113.64
N LYS A 138 91.72 5.52 -112.56
CA LYS A 138 90.35 6.08 -112.54
C LYS A 138 90.31 7.56 -112.11
N ARG A 139 91.17 7.98 -111.17
CA ARG A 139 91.25 9.37 -110.70
C ARG A 139 91.73 10.31 -111.79
N ALA A 140 92.77 9.93 -112.55
CA ALA A 140 93.31 10.75 -113.64
C ALA A 140 92.28 11.07 -114.75
N ARG A 141 91.35 10.15 -115.03
CA ARG A 141 90.35 10.30 -116.10
C ARG A 141 89.00 10.88 -115.67
N GLN A 142 88.66 10.87 -114.38
CA GLN A 142 87.37 11.37 -113.89
C GLN A 142 87.40 12.79 -113.33
N GLN A 143 88.57 13.31 -112.91
CA GLN A 143 88.65 14.66 -112.33
C GLN A 143 88.49 15.76 -113.40
N GLN A 144 89.23 15.68 -114.52
CA GLN A 144 89.19 16.69 -115.60
C GLN A 144 87.80 16.89 -116.26
N ALA A 145 86.89 15.91 -116.16
CA ALA A 145 85.57 15.97 -116.78
C ALA A 145 84.45 16.49 -115.85
N ARG A 146 84.66 16.48 -114.52
CA ARG A 146 83.60 16.80 -113.54
C ARG A 146 83.61 18.25 -113.10
N ASP A 147 84.79 18.85 -112.96
CA ASP A 147 84.96 20.20 -112.40
C ASP A 147 84.45 21.32 -113.34
N ARG A 148 84.14 21.00 -114.61
CA ARG A 148 83.55 21.93 -115.59
C ARG A 148 82.02 21.87 -115.71
N ALA A 149 81.37 20.86 -115.12
CA ALA A 149 79.92 20.66 -115.24
C ALA A 149 79.13 21.06 -113.97
N ALA A 150 79.76 20.99 -112.79
CA ALA A 150 79.06 21.18 -111.51
C ALA A 150 78.70 22.64 -111.17
N ALA A 151 79.36 23.63 -111.78
CA ALA A 151 79.24 25.04 -111.39
C ALA A 151 77.95 25.75 -111.88
N LEU A 152 77.20 25.17 -112.81
CA LEU A 152 76.01 25.79 -113.42
C LEU A 152 74.66 25.24 -112.88
N GLU A 153 74.66 24.12 -112.17
CA GLU A 153 73.44 23.46 -111.64
C GLU A 153 73.05 23.94 -110.23
N GLN A 154 74.02 24.29 -109.39
CA GLN A 154 73.80 24.53 -107.95
C GLN A 154 72.93 25.76 -107.63
N THR A 155 72.84 26.74 -108.55
CA THR A 155 72.04 27.97 -108.36
C THR A 155 70.54 27.79 -108.64
N ARG A 156 70.13 26.68 -109.28
CA ARG A 156 68.73 26.41 -109.65
C ARG A 156 67.96 25.65 -108.56
N ILE A 157 68.63 24.72 -107.88
CA ILE A 157 68.02 23.79 -106.92
C ILE A 157 67.59 24.51 -105.63
N ALA A 158 68.38 25.47 -105.14
CA ALA A 158 68.12 26.19 -103.88
C ALA A 158 66.79 26.99 -103.88
N ARG A 159 66.26 27.40 -105.04
CA ARG A 159 65.02 28.18 -105.13
C ARG A 159 63.74 27.35 -105.09
N LEU A 160 63.82 26.04 -105.35
CA LEU A 160 62.65 25.15 -105.33
C LEU A 160 62.32 24.70 -103.90
N MET A 161 63.33 24.36 -103.10
CA MET A 161 63.14 23.89 -101.72
C MET A 161 62.49 24.93 -100.79
N GLU A 162 62.74 26.22 -101.00
CA GLU A 162 62.13 27.30 -100.21
C GLU A 162 60.62 27.49 -100.52
N LEU A 163 60.18 27.13 -101.73
CA LEU A 163 58.77 27.23 -102.13
C LEU A 163 57.95 26.04 -101.59
N ASP A 164 58.50 24.82 -101.63
CA ASP A 164 57.83 23.64 -101.08
C ASP A 164 57.60 23.79 -99.57
N ARG A 165 58.61 24.27 -98.80
CA ARG A 165 58.49 24.52 -97.35
C ARG A 165 57.35 25.50 -97.01
N GLN A 166 57.18 26.57 -97.81
CA GLN A 166 56.11 27.54 -97.60
C GLN A 166 54.70 26.99 -97.92
N TYR A 167 54.62 25.91 -98.71
CA TYR A 167 53.36 25.25 -99.02
C TYR A 167 52.93 24.31 -97.88
N ASP A 168 53.87 23.52 -97.36
CA ASP A 168 53.64 22.61 -96.23
C ASP A 168 53.28 23.37 -94.93
N GLU A 169 53.96 24.49 -94.65
CA GLU A 169 53.66 25.34 -93.48
C GLU A 169 52.23 25.91 -93.51
N ARG A 170 51.71 26.26 -94.70
CA ARG A 170 50.31 26.72 -94.83
C ARG A 170 49.30 25.60 -94.66
N LEU A 171 49.59 24.41 -95.19
CA LEU A 171 48.72 23.25 -95.07
C LEU A 171 48.60 22.79 -93.60
N ALA A 172 49.68 22.89 -92.83
CA ALA A 172 49.67 22.60 -91.40
C ALA A 172 48.80 23.59 -90.60
N ILE A 173 48.95 24.89 -90.84
CA ILE A 173 48.14 25.93 -90.17
C ILE A 173 46.65 25.76 -90.50
N GLU A 174 46.30 25.52 -91.77
CA GLU A 174 44.91 25.25 -92.16
C GLU A 174 44.33 23.96 -91.54
N ALA A 175 45.16 22.97 -91.22
CA ALA A 175 44.73 21.75 -90.54
C ALA A 175 44.50 22.00 -89.04
N GLU A 176 45.40 22.75 -88.38
CA GLU A 176 45.25 23.15 -86.97
C GLU A 176 44.02 24.04 -86.76
N ASP A 177 43.78 25.02 -87.63
CA ASP A 177 42.60 25.89 -87.56
C ASP A 177 41.28 25.10 -87.69
N ARG A 178 41.22 24.12 -88.62
CA ARG A 178 40.05 23.23 -88.77
C ARG A 178 39.81 22.37 -87.53
N MET A 179 40.88 21.80 -86.96
CA MET A 179 40.79 21.01 -85.71
C MET A 179 40.35 21.89 -84.52
N ALA A 180 40.87 23.11 -84.42
CA ALA A 180 40.48 24.08 -83.39
C ALA A 180 39.01 24.52 -83.54
N GLU A 181 38.52 24.71 -84.77
CA GLU A 181 37.10 24.95 -85.03
C GLU A 181 36.23 23.76 -84.61
N GLU A 182 36.61 22.52 -84.95
CA GLU A 182 35.86 21.32 -84.54
C GLU A 182 35.88 21.10 -83.02
N GLU A 183 37.00 21.35 -82.35
CA GLU A 183 37.07 21.37 -80.88
C GLU A 183 36.17 22.46 -80.28
N SER A 184 36.13 23.67 -80.86
CA SER A 184 35.24 24.73 -80.36
C SER A 184 33.76 24.34 -80.49
N ARG A 185 33.37 23.74 -81.61
CA ARG A 185 32.00 23.28 -81.88
C ARG A 185 31.60 22.13 -80.96
N THR A 186 32.48 21.17 -80.73
CA THR A 186 32.23 20.04 -79.81
C THR A 186 32.17 20.50 -78.36
N ARG A 187 33.02 21.43 -77.90
CA ARG A 187 32.91 22.03 -76.56
C ARG A 187 31.58 22.75 -76.36
N VAL A 188 31.14 23.58 -77.31
CA VAL A 188 29.82 24.25 -77.27
C VAL A 188 28.66 23.24 -77.22
N TYR A 189 28.76 22.14 -77.96
CA TYR A 189 27.75 21.06 -77.93
C TYR A 189 27.72 20.32 -76.58
N VAL A 190 28.89 20.02 -76.00
CA VAL A 190 29.02 19.38 -74.68
C VAL A 190 28.48 20.29 -73.57
N ASP A 191 28.80 21.59 -73.59
CA ASP A 191 28.27 22.58 -72.64
C ASP A 191 26.75 22.74 -72.78
N ALA A 192 26.22 22.74 -74.01
CA ALA A 192 24.78 22.76 -74.24
C ALA A 192 24.08 21.49 -73.69
N MET A 193 24.69 20.31 -73.87
CA MET A 193 24.22 19.03 -73.29
C MET A 193 24.30 19.03 -71.75
N ALA A 194 25.37 19.54 -71.16
CA ALA A 194 25.53 19.69 -69.71
C ALA A 194 24.47 20.65 -69.12
N LYS A 195 24.21 21.78 -69.81
CA LYS A 195 23.18 22.74 -69.42
C LYS A 195 21.77 22.17 -69.55
N ALA A 196 21.50 21.40 -70.61
CA ALA A 196 20.22 20.74 -70.82
C ALA A 196 19.94 19.65 -69.76
N THR A 197 20.95 18.82 -69.44
CA THR A 197 20.84 17.78 -68.40
C THR A 197 20.69 18.38 -67.00
N PHE A 198 21.44 19.44 -66.66
CA PHE A 198 21.25 20.17 -65.40
C PHE A 198 19.84 20.76 -65.27
N LEU A 199 19.33 21.44 -66.30
CA LEU A 199 17.96 21.98 -66.30
C LEU A 199 16.90 20.87 -66.21
N HIS A 200 17.15 19.70 -66.81
CA HIS A 200 16.29 18.52 -66.66
C HIS A 200 16.29 18.00 -65.21
N GLN A 201 17.45 17.84 -64.59
CA GLN A 201 17.58 17.44 -63.18
C GLN A 201 16.91 18.45 -62.22
N CYS A 202 17.06 19.76 -62.45
CA CYS A 202 16.35 20.78 -61.67
C CYS A 202 14.82 20.66 -61.82
N LYS A 203 14.31 20.39 -63.03
CA LYS A 203 12.87 20.14 -63.26
C LYS A 203 12.38 18.87 -62.55
N LEU A 204 13.19 17.79 -62.53
CA LEU A 204 12.87 16.57 -61.78
C LEU A 204 12.85 16.81 -60.27
N ARG A 205 13.88 17.46 -59.70
CA ARG A 205 13.93 17.81 -58.27
C ARG A 205 12.74 18.69 -57.86
N LYS A 206 12.37 19.69 -58.67
CA LYS A 206 11.17 20.51 -58.41
C LYS A 206 9.89 19.67 -58.42
N ARG A 207 9.73 18.75 -59.38
CA ARG A 207 8.59 17.82 -59.44
C ARG A 207 8.55 16.87 -58.24
N GLN A 208 9.69 16.36 -57.77
CA GLN A 208 9.78 15.55 -56.56
C GLN A 208 9.30 16.35 -55.35
N VAL A 209 9.85 17.54 -55.09
CA VAL A 209 9.41 18.41 -53.98
C VAL A 209 7.91 18.77 -54.06
N GLU A 210 7.36 18.95 -55.27
CA GLU A 210 5.91 19.16 -55.45
C GLU A 210 5.06 17.91 -55.18
N LEU A 211 5.58 16.71 -55.49
CA LEU A 211 4.94 15.43 -55.15
C LEU A 211 5.03 15.15 -53.64
N ASP A 212 6.19 15.39 -53.03
CA ASP A 212 6.43 15.21 -51.60
C ASP A 212 5.53 16.14 -50.79
N ARG A 213 5.45 17.43 -51.15
CA ARG A 213 4.49 18.38 -50.54
C ARG A 213 3.03 17.95 -50.70
N LYS A 214 2.66 17.32 -51.82
CA LYS A 214 1.32 16.76 -52.03
C LYS A 214 1.08 15.50 -51.19
N ALA A 215 2.11 14.68 -50.98
CA ALA A 215 2.06 13.51 -50.10
C ALA A 215 1.95 13.94 -48.63
N GLU A 216 2.76 14.91 -48.19
CA GLU A 216 2.68 15.53 -46.87
C GLU A 216 1.31 16.18 -46.62
N ALA A 217 0.77 16.94 -47.57
CA ALA A 217 -0.55 17.53 -47.46
C ALA A 217 -1.65 16.45 -47.32
N LYS A 218 -1.59 15.39 -48.13
CA LYS A 218 -2.49 14.24 -47.99
C LYS A 218 -2.36 13.57 -46.62
N ALA A 219 -1.14 13.35 -46.13
CA ALA A 219 -0.88 12.75 -44.82
C ALA A 219 -1.43 13.62 -43.68
N ARG A 220 -1.26 14.95 -43.73
CA ARG A 220 -1.87 15.89 -42.77
C ARG A 220 -3.39 15.80 -42.79
N THR A 221 -4.03 15.85 -43.96
CA THR A 221 -5.49 15.70 -44.06
C THR A 221 -6.01 14.32 -43.66
N ALA A 222 -5.17 13.28 -43.66
CA ALA A 222 -5.52 11.96 -43.13
C ALA A 222 -5.46 11.96 -41.60
N MET A 223 -4.36 12.47 -41.00
CA MET A 223 -4.23 12.62 -39.56
C MET A 223 -5.34 13.51 -38.97
N GLU A 224 -5.65 14.65 -39.60
CA GLU A 224 -6.76 15.54 -39.18
C GLU A 224 -8.12 14.82 -39.18
N ARG A 225 -8.35 13.87 -40.09
CA ARG A 225 -9.58 13.05 -40.11
C ARG A 225 -9.59 12.01 -39.00
N GLU A 226 -8.47 11.33 -38.77
CA GLU A 226 -8.34 10.37 -37.66
C GLU A 226 -8.50 11.06 -36.30
N GLU A 227 -7.94 12.26 -36.13
CA GLU A 227 -8.16 13.10 -34.95
C GLU A 227 -9.62 13.53 -34.80
N LEU A 228 -10.31 13.90 -35.88
CA LEU A 228 -11.74 14.22 -35.82
C LEU A 228 -12.58 13.00 -35.44
N ASP A 229 -12.30 11.83 -36.03
CA ASP A 229 -13.03 10.58 -35.74
C ASP A 229 -12.84 10.15 -34.27
N GLU A 230 -11.61 10.17 -33.76
CA GLU A 230 -11.34 9.87 -32.34
C GLU A 230 -11.95 10.94 -31.42
N ASN A 231 -11.93 12.22 -31.79
CA ASN A 231 -12.67 13.27 -31.05
C ASN A 231 -14.18 13.00 -31.02
N THR A 232 -14.81 12.52 -32.12
CA THR A 232 -16.24 12.14 -32.07
C THR A 232 -16.49 10.91 -31.20
N ARG A 233 -15.55 9.96 -31.16
CA ARG A 233 -15.61 8.77 -30.30
C ARG A 233 -15.50 9.17 -28.82
N LEU A 234 -14.56 10.05 -28.47
CA LEU A 234 -14.40 10.58 -27.12
C LEU A 234 -15.63 11.37 -26.68
N ARG A 235 -16.24 12.19 -27.55
CA ARG A 235 -17.54 12.85 -27.28
C ARG A 235 -18.64 11.83 -26.97
N LYS A 236 -18.83 10.81 -27.82
CA LYS A 236 -19.81 9.72 -27.59
C LYS A 236 -19.57 8.97 -26.26
N ILE A 237 -18.31 8.87 -25.80
CA ILE A 237 -17.97 8.27 -24.50
C ILE A 237 -18.33 9.25 -23.36
N ALA A 238 -17.98 10.52 -23.49
CA ALA A 238 -18.33 11.57 -22.51
C ALA A 238 -19.85 11.70 -22.34
N ASP A 239 -20.62 11.69 -23.44
CA ASP A 239 -22.09 11.74 -23.43
C ASP A 239 -22.68 10.52 -22.69
N LYS A 240 -22.14 9.32 -22.93
CA LYS A 240 -22.53 8.10 -22.20
C LYS A 240 -22.19 8.19 -20.71
N ILE A 241 -21.05 8.76 -20.35
CA ILE A 241 -20.67 8.97 -18.94
C ILE A 241 -21.62 9.98 -18.28
N ALA A 242 -21.93 11.10 -18.95
CA ALA A 242 -22.88 12.10 -18.48
C ALA A 242 -24.28 11.50 -18.28
N TYR A 243 -24.77 10.72 -19.25
CA TYR A 243 -26.04 9.98 -19.14
C TYR A 243 -26.05 8.98 -17.98
N ASN A 244 -24.96 8.23 -17.78
CA ASN A 244 -24.86 7.32 -16.65
C ASN A 244 -24.81 8.06 -15.30
N GLN A 245 -24.25 9.27 -15.25
CA GLN A 245 -24.28 10.13 -14.05
C GLN A 245 -25.68 10.69 -13.78
N THR A 246 -26.43 11.13 -14.81
CA THR A 246 -27.81 11.61 -14.63
C THR A 246 -28.73 10.46 -14.23
N LEU A 247 -28.58 9.27 -14.82
CA LEU A 247 -29.33 8.08 -14.43
C LEU A 247 -29.10 7.71 -12.95
N LYS A 248 -27.85 7.71 -12.49
CA LYS A 248 -27.52 7.49 -11.06
C LYS A 248 -28.14 8.55 -10.15
N ARG A 249 -28.17 9.82 -10.57
CA ARG A 249 -28.83 10.90 -9.80
C ARG A 249 -30.35 10.70 -9.73
N MET A 250 -30.98 10.25 -10.81
CA MET A 250 -32.42 9.91 -10.81
C MET A 250 -32.71 8.72 -9.90
N GLN A 251 -31.92 7.64 -9.98
CA GLN A 251 -32.06 6.48 -9.09
C GLN A 251 -31.92 6.87 -7.61
N ALA A 252 -30.91 7.67 -7.27
CA ALA A 252 -30.73 8.18 -5.90
C ALA A 252 -31.89 9.09 -5.44
N ALA A 253 -32.49 9.86 -6.35
CA ALA A 253 -33.67 10.68 -6.05
C ALA A 253 -34.93 9.82 -5.81
N ASP A 254 -35.14 8.77 -6.61
CA ASP A 254 -36.23 7.81 -6.43
C ASP A 254 -36.08 7.02 -5.12
N GLU A 255 -34.86 6.59 -4.78
CA GLU A 255 -34.54 5.95 -3.50
C GLU A 255 -34.79 6.89 -2.33
N ALA A 256 -34.36 8.16 -2.41
CA ALA A 256 -34.64 9.17 -1.39
C ALA A 256 -36.14 9.47 -1.25
N TYR A 257 -36.90 9.45 -2.36
CA TYR A 257 -38.36 9.59 -2.32
C TYR A 257 -39.03 8.39 -1.63
N ARG A 258 -38.62 7.16 -1.96
CA ARG A 258 -39.10 5.94 -1.30
C ARG A 258 -38.77 5.92 0.19
N ALA A 259 -37.57 6.36 0.58
CA ALA A 259 -37.18 6.51 1.98
C ALA A 259 -38.10 7.48 2.72
N LYS A 260 -38.33 8.69 2.18
CA LYS A 260 -39.28 9.66 2.75
C LYS A 260 -40.72 9.13 2.83
N GLN A 261 -41.14 8.29 1.87
CA GLN A 261 -42.45 7.64 1.94
C GLN A 261 -42.51 6.58 3.04
N ALA A 262 -41.44 5.80 3.24
CA ALA A 262 -41.32 4.85 4.33
C ALA A 262 -41.31 5.55 5.71
N GLU A 263 -40.59 6.67 5.85
CA GLU A 263 -40.59 7.51 7.06
C GLU A 263 -42.00 8.02 7.40
N LYS A 264 -42.74 8.56 6.41
CA LYS A 264 -44.14 8.99 6.61
C LYS A 264 -45.06 7.85 7.05
N LEU A 265 -44.88 6.65 6.48
CA LEU A 265 -45.65 5.46 6.87
C LEU A 265 -45.28 4.97 8.27
N PHE A 266 -44.00 5.05 8.65
CA PHE A 266 -43.52 4.75 10.00
C PHE A 266 -44.10 5.74 11.02
N GLU A 267 -44.01 7.03 10.74
CA GLU A 267 -44.58 8.08 11.60
C GLU A 267 -46.09 7.91 11.79
N ALA A 268 -46.84 7.62 10.71
CA ALA A 268 -48.26 7.33 10.79
C ALA A 268 -48.58 6.08 11.65
N ARG A 269 -47.73 5.03 11.59
CA ARG A 269 -47.84 3.85 12.47
C ARG A 269 -47.57 4.21 13.92
N CYS A 270 -46.54 5.01 14.20
CA CYS A 270 -46.23 5.48 15.55
C CYS A 270 -47.36 6.34 16.14
N ARG A 271 -47.90 7.30 15.37
CA ARG A 271 -49.07 8.10 15.79
C ARG A 271 -50.28 7.22 16.10
N LYS A 272 -50.56 6.18 15.28
CA LYS A 272 -51.65 5.22 15.54
C LYS A 272 -51.38 4.36 16.78
N LEU A 273 -50.14 3.96 17.03
CA LEU A 273 -49.75 3.22 18.23
C LEU A 273 -50.00 4.05 19.50
N MET A 274 -49.50 5.29 19.52
CA MET A 274 -49.69 6.23 20.63
C MET A 274 -51.19 6.45 20.91
N HIS A 275 -51.98 6.73 19.88
CA HIS A 275 -53.43 6.89 20.03
C HIS A 275 -54.11 5.63 20.59
N ASN A 276 -53.69 4.43 20.18
CA ASN A 276 -54.22 3.19 20.75
C ASN A 276 -53.87 3.02 22.24
N GLU A 277 -52.67 3.45 22.66
CA GLU A 277 -52.27 3.45 24.07
C GLU A 277 -53.02 4.50 24.89
N GLU A 278 -53.17 5.73 24.38
CA GLU A 278 -54.02 6.77 24.97
C GLU A 278 -55.46 6.26 25.18
N MET A 279 -56.07 5.65 24.16
CA MET A 279 -57.41 5.06 24.25
C MET A 279 -57.47 3.85 25.19
N ARG A 280 -56.38 3.10 25.36
CA ARG A 280 -56.26 2.03 26.37
C ARG A 280 -56.21 2.60 27.78
N LEU A 281 -55.37 3.62 28.02
CA LEU A 281 -55.25 4.30 29.30
C LEU A 281 -56.56 5.00 29.69
N HIS A 282 -57.24 5.66 28.73
CA HIS A 282 -58.52 6.30 28.97
C HIS A 282 -59.60 5.30 29.42
N ARG A 283 -59.69 4.12 28.79
CA ARG A 283 -60.58 3.02 29.24
C ARG A 283 -60.24 2.54 30.65
N LEU A 284 -58.96 2.31 30.96
CA LEU A 284 -58.54 1.91 32.30
C LEU A 284 -58.89 2.98 33.35
N TYR A 285 -58.70 4.26 33.03
CA TYR A 285 -59.05 5.37 33.92
C TYR A 285 -60.56 5.48 34.15
N THR A 286 -61.39 5.33 33.12
CA THR A 286 -62.86 5.32 33.29
C THR A 286 -63.31 4.11 34.10
N GLU A 287 -62.73 2.92 33.91
CA GLU A 287 -62.99 1.75 34.76
C GLU A 287 -62.63 1.99 36.23
N VAL A 288 -61.48 2.61 36.53
CA VAL A 288 -61.09 2.97 37.90
C VAL A 288 -62.10 3.93 38.52
N LEU A 289 -62.45 5.02 37.83
CA LEU A 289 -63.46 5.98 38.30
C LEU A 289 -64.85 5.35 38.48
N HIS A 290 -65.22 4.34 37.69
CA HIS A 290 -66.46 3.60 37.88
C HIS A 290 -66.39 2.69 39.12
N ARG A 291 -65.25 2.02 39.35
CA ARG A 291 -65.03 1.19 40.55
C ARG A 291 -65.02 2.03 41.82
N GLU A 292 -64.40 3.21 41.81
CA GLU A 292 -64.39 4.15 42.93
C GLU A 292 -65.80 4.66 43.27
N ARG A 293 -66.55 5.13 42.26
CA ARG A 293 -67.97 5.51 42.45
C ARG A 293 -68.84 4.37 42.99
N LEU A 294 -68.53 3.10 42.68
CA LEU A 294 -69.20 1.94 43.26
C LEU A 294 -68.78 1.68 44.72
N ARG A 295 -67.51 1.90 45.09
CA ARG A 295 -67.07 1.84 46.50
C ARG A 295 -67.73 2.93 47.33
N GLU A 296 -67.69 4.18 46.88
CA GLU A 296 -68.35 5.31 47.56
C GLU A 296 -69.85 5.08 47.77
N ARG A 297 -70.54 4.44 46.83
CA ARG A 297 -71.96 4.08 46.99
C ARG A 297 -72.13 3.01 48.07
N LYS A 298 -71.30 1.96 48.07
CA LYS A 298 -71.32 0.92 49.11
C LYS A 298 -71.00 1.50 50.49
N GLU A 299 -70.00 2.37 50.58
CA GLU A 299 -69.63 3.08 51.83
C GLU A 299 -70.77 3.99 52.30
N ARG A 300 -71.41 4.77 51.42
CA ARG A 300 -72.59 5.56 51.77
C ARG A 300 -73.77 4.70 52.27
N HIS A 301 -74.02 3.55 51.64
CA HIS A 301 -75.03 2.62 52.13
C HIS A 301 -74.66 1.98 53.47
N LEU A 302 -73.38 1.67 53.70
CA LEU A 302 -72.88 1.15 54.98
C LEU A 302 -73.05 2.19 56.09
N MET A 303 -72.55 3.41 55.89
CA MET A 303 -72.70 4.53 56.83
C MET A 303 -74.17 4.80 57.14
N HIS A 304 -75.05 4.81 56.13
CA HIS A 304 -76.49 5.00 56.36
C HIS A 304 -77.12 3.86 57.16
N ASN A 305 -76.70 2.61 56.95
CA ASN A 305 -77.16 1.47 57.75
C ASN A 305 -76.66 1.55 59.20
N ASP A 306 -75.41 1.97 59.40
CA ASP A 306 -74.81 2.15 60.72
C ASP A 306 -75.49 3.31 61.47
N ASP A 307 -75.78 4.43 60.80
CA ASP A 307 -76.59 5.54 61.36
C ASP A 307 -77.98 5.07 61.78
N MET A 308 -78.68 4.32 60.92
CA MET A 308 -80.00 3.74 61.22
C MET A 308 -79.95 2.73 62.39
N TYR A 309 -78.86 1.96 62.51
CA TYR A 309 -78.64 1.04 63.63
C TYR A 309 -78.36 1.79 64.94
N MET A 310 -77.54 2.83 64.89
CA MET A 310 -77.24 3.70 66.04
C MET A 310 -78.48 4.46 66.52
N GLN A 311 -79.32 4.98 65.60
CA GLN A 311 -80.61 5.58 65.95
C GLN A 311 -81.51 4.60 66.69
N ARG A 312 -81.64 3.35 66.22
CA ARG A 312 -82.42 2.31 66.93
C ARG A 312 -81.90 2.04 68.35
N ILE A 313 -80.58 1.97 68.54
CA ILE A 313 -79.97 1.81 69.88
C ILE A 313 -80.29 3.01 70.78
N LEU A 314 -80.24 4.22 70.24
CA LEU A 314 -80.57 5.44 71.00
C LEU A 314 -82.06 5.45 71.38
N ASP A 315 -82.97 5.15 70.45
CA ASP A 315 -84.41 5.00 70.70
C ASP A 315 -84.71 3.94 71.77
N GLU A 316 -84.03 2.79 71.72
CA GLU A 316 -84.18 1.73 72.72
C GLU A 316 -83.69 2.17 74.10
N ARG A 317 -82.54 2.85 74.17
CA ARG A 317 -82.02 3.43 75.41
C ARG A 317 -82.93 4.52 75.96
N GLU A 318 -83.52 5.35 75.11
CA GLU A 318 -84.48 6.37 75.51
C GLU A 318 -85.79 5.76 75.99
N LYS A 319 -86.34 4.76 75.30
CA LYS A 319 -87.49 3.97 75.76
C LYS A 319 -87.23 3.30 77.11
N LEU A 320 -86.03 2.76 77.33
CA LEU A 320 -85.63 2.20 78.63
C LEU A 320 -85.53 3.29 79.71
N ARG A 321 -84.94 4.45 79.39
CA ARG A 321 -84.86 5.62 80.28
C ARG A 321 -86.25 6.12 80.67
N LEU A 322 -87.15 6.29 79.72
CA LEU A 322 -88.55 6.67 79.94
C LEU A 322 -89.27 5.63 80.82
N ARG A 323 -89.13 4.33 80.55
CA ARG A 323 -89.66 3.26 81.42
C ARG A 323 -89.08 3.29 82.83
N THR A 324 -87.81 3.66 83.02
CA THR A 324 -87.26 3.85 84.37
C THR A 324 -87.80 5.11 85.04
N MET A 325 -87.97 6.22 84.30
CA MET A 325 -88.60 7.44 84.82
C MET A 325 -90.06 7.22 85.21
N GLU A 326 -90.83 6.48 84.41
CA GLU A 326 -92.20 6.08 84.76
C GLU A 326 -92.24 5.20 86.01
N LYS A 327 -91.30 4.25 86.15
CA LYS A 327 -91.20 3.41 87.34
C LYS A 327 -90.84 4.22 88.57
N THR A 328 -89.85 5.11 88.50
CA THR A 328 -89.49 5.99 89.62
C THR A 328 -90.64 6.93 89.95
N HIS A 329 -91.31 7.51 88.96
CA HIS A 329 -92.46 8.38 89.18
C HIS A 329 -93.67 7.65 89.80
N ARG A 330 -93.95 6.40 89.40
CA ARG A 330 -94.97 5.56 90.08
C ARG A 330 -94.58 5.23 91.52
N VAL A 331 -93.30 4.99 91.78
CA VAL A 331 -92.79 4.78 93.15
C VAL A 331 -92.84 6.08 93.95
N GLU A 332 -92.55 7.23 93.34
CA GLU A 332 -92.68 8.56 93.97
C GLU A 332 -94.14 8.84 94.31
N MET A 333 -95.10 8.64 93.40
CA MET A 333 -96.53 8.75 93.70
C MET A 333 -96.95 7.79 94.81
N ALA A 334 -96.52 6.52 94.79
CA ALA A 334 -96.82 5.58 95.87
C ALA A 334 -96.16 5.98 97.21
N VAL A 335 -94.98 6.60 97.18
CA VAL A 335 -94.30 7.17 98.35
C VAL A 335 -94.98 8.47 98.79
N GLU A 336 -95.59 9.25 97.90
CA GLU A 336 -96.39 10.43 98.20
C GLU A 336 -97.78 10.07 98.75
N ASP A 337 -98.39 8.98 98.28
CA ASP A 337 -99.57 8.36 98.89
C ASP A 337 -99.23 7.86 100.30
N VAL A 338 -98.15 7.08 100.45
CA VAL A 338 -97.67 6.65 101.78
C VAL A 338 -97.28 7.84 102.66
N ARG A 339 -96.64 8.89 102.11
CA ARG A 339 -96.27 10.11 102.85
C ARG A 339 -97.47 10.97 103.17
N SER A 340 -98.53 10.99 102.38
CA SER A 340 -99.76 11.75 102.68
C SER A 340 -100.63 11.00 103.68
N HIS A 341 -100.67 9.67 103.61
CA HIS A 341 -101.18 8.82 104.70
C HIS A 341 -100.35 8.98 105.98
N GLN A 342 -99.02 9.00 105.88
CA GLN A 342 -98.14 9.29 107.01
C GLN A 342 -98.23 10.74 107.45
N TRP A 343 -98.49 11.73 106.59
CA TRP A 343 -98.73 13.12 106.99
C TRP A 343 -100.08 13.29 107.68
N ARG A 344 -101.13 12.58 107.26
CA ARG A 344 -102.40 12.51 108.02
C ARG A 344 -102.21 11.81 109.37
N SER A 345 -101.41 10.74 109.40
CA SER A 345 -101.05 10.02 110.63
C SER A 345 -100.10 10.84 111.52
N LEU A 346 -99.25 11.68 110.93
CA LEU A 346 -98.33 12.61 111.59
C LEU A 346 -98.98 13.96 111.87
N GLU A 347 -100.12 14.33 111.31
CA GLU A 347 -100.98 15.41 111.80
C GLU A 347 -101.73 14.90 113.04
N ALA A 348 -102.17 13.64 113.01
CA ALA A 348 -102.67 12.92 114.18
C ALA A 348 -101.58 12.57 115.23
N GLN A 349 -100.28 12.74 114.92
CA GLN A 349 -99.16 12.55 115.86
C GLN A 349 -98.27 13.80 116.06
N ALA A 350 -98.46 14.89 115.33
CA ALA A 350 -97.81 16.20 115.57
C ALA A 350 -98.63 17.05 116.53
N THR A 351 -99.88 16.65 116.79
CA THR A 351 -100.55 16.93 118.07
C THR A 351 -99.87 16.24 119.27
N SER A 352 -98.99 15.25 119.07
CA SER A 352 -98.36 14.50 120.18
C SER A 352 -96.84 14.55 120.30
N MET A 353 -96.04 14.70 119.22
CA MET A 353 -94.57 14.77 119.32
C MET A 353 -93.87 15.72 118.33
N GLY A 354 -93.83 17.00 118.66
CA GLY A 354 -92.81 17.91 118.13
C GLY A 354 -91.52 17.85 118.96
N LEU A 355 -90.61 16.91 118.71
CA LEU A 355 -89.26 16.88 119.30
C LEU A 355 -88.28 15.95 118.54
N VAL A 356 -86.98 16.30 118.59
CA VAL A 356 -85.79 15.58 118.09
C VAL A 356 -85.51 15.65 116.57
N ARG A 357 -84.44 16.39 116.24
CA ARG A 357 -83.88 16.69 114.91
C ARG A 357 -82.49 16.06 114.73
N LEU A 358 -82.21 15.57 113.52
CA LEU A 358 -80.95 15.71 112.73
C LEU A 358 -79.63 14.98 113.11
N PHE A 359 -78.76 14.93 112.08
CA PHE A 359 -77.33 14.54 111.96
C PHE A 359 -76.98 13.04 111.83
N GLY A 360 -76.04 12.63 110.94
CA GLY A 360 -75.25 13.40 109.96
C GLY A 360 -74.34 12.52 109.06
N ILE A 361 -73.69 13.12 108.03
CA ILE A 361 -72.83 12.42 107.03
C ILE A 361 -71.55 13.24 106.75
N LYS A 362 -70.35 12.61 106.78
CA LYS A 362 -69.17 12.96 105.93
C LYS A 362 -67.92 12.10 106.22
N GLN A 363 -67.21 11.66 105.17
CA GLN A 363 -65.78 11.99 104.86
C GLN A 363 -65.19 11.06 103.77
N PHE A 364 -64.34 11.61 102.89
CA PHE A 364 -63.38 10.89 102.04
C PHE A 364 -62.35 11.86 101.44
N GLY A 365 -61.09 11.43 101.21
CA GLY A 365 -60.16 12.10 100.29
C GLY A 365 -58.68 12.17 100.70
N PHE A 366 -57.88 11.15 100.35
CA PHE A 366 -56.40 11.22 100.47
C PHE A 366 -55.69 10.14 99.62
N LEU A 367 -55.46 10.35 98.30
CA LEU A 367 -54.75 9.37 97.44
C LEU A 367 -54.33 9.91 96.03
N THR A 368 -53.26 10.71 95.94
CA THR A 368 -52.81 11.27 94.62
C THR A 368 -51.29 11.32 94.38
N VAL A 369 -50.45 10.88 95.31
CA VAL A 369 -48.97 11.02 95.19
C VAL A 369 -48.27 9.77 94.61
N ARG A 370 -48.90 8.58 94.66
CA ARG A 370 -48.24 7.29 94.41
C ARG A 370 -48.03 6.91 92.92
N HIS A 371 -48.51 7.70 91.96
CA HIS A 371 -48.59 7.31 90.54
C HIS A 371 -47.43 7.73 89.63
N LYS A 372 -46.53 8.65 90.05
CA LYS A 372 -45.43 9.14 89.18
C LYS A 372 -44.19 8.24 89.16
N TYR A 373 -43.90 7.50 90.23
CA TYR A 373 -42.69 6.65 90.32
C TYR A 373 -42.86 5.26 89.70
N ALA A 374 -44.08 4.74 89.60
CA ALA A 374 -44.34 3.41 89.05
C ALA A 374 -44.07 3.27 87.54
N LYS A 375 -44.15 4.35 86.77
CA LYS A 375 -44.03 4.27 85.29
C LYS A 375 -42.60 4.03 84.80
N ARG A 376 -41.57 4.52 85.50
CA ARG A 376 -40.17 4.37 85.08
C ARG A 376 -39.61 2.95 85.29
N THR A 377 -40.05 2.26 86.34
CA THR A 377 -39.63 0.88 86.60
C THR A 377 -40.26 -0.09 85.61
N VAL A 378 -41.55 0.11 85.27
CA VAL A 378 -42.26 -0.66 84.23
C VAL A 378 -41.59 -0.50 82.86
N ALA A 379 -41.28 0.73 82.44
CA ALA A 379 -40.59 0.98 81.17
C ALA A 379 -39.19 0.30 81.09
N ALA A 380 -38.47 0.19 82.20
CA ALA A 380 -37.20 -0.53 82.24
C ALA A 380 -37.37 -2.06 82.14
N THR A 381 -38.43 -2.62 82.72
CA THR A 381 -38.75 -4.05 82.55
C THR A 381 -39.22 -4.38 81.12
N GLU A 382 -40.00 -3.50 80.48
CA GLU A 382 -40.40 -3.66 79.07
C GLU A 382 -39.21 -3.56 78.11
N ALA A 383 -38.27 -2.64 78.38
CA ALA A 383 -37.02 -2.52 77.63
C ALA A 383 -36.18 -3.81 77.69
N LYS A 384 -36.13 -4.45 78.87
CA LYS A 384 -35.42 -5.72 79.06
C LYS A 384 -36.14 -6.87 78.34
N ALA A 385 -37.45 -7.02 78.53
CA ALA A 385 -38.24 -8.06 77.85
C ALA A 385 -38.16 -7.96 76.32
N GLY A 386 -38.19 -6.74 75.77
CA GLY A 386 -38.01 -6.51 74.33
C GLY A 386 -36.59 -6.80 73.82
N ALA A 387 -35.57 -6.64 74.66
CA ALA A 387 -34.20 -7.04 74.34
C ALA A 387 -34.03 -8.56 74.38
N ASP A 388 -34.54 -9.21 75.44
CA ASP A 388 -34.48 -10.67 75.61
C ASP A 388 -35.18 -11.39 74.44
N ALA A 389 -36.35 -10.91 74.00
CA ALA A 389 -37.04 -11.41 72.80
C ALA A 389 -36.24 -11.23 71.48
N LEU A 390 -35.53 -10.10 71.33
CA LEU A 390 -34.69 -9.83 70.15
C LEU A 390 -33.48 -10.79 70.06
N TYR A 391 -32.94 -11.21 71.21
CA TYR A 391 -31.86 -12.20 71.31
C TYR A 391 -32.36 -13.65 71.22
N ALA A 392 -33.57 -13.94 71.72
CA ALA A 392 -34.22 -15.25 71.58
C ALA A 392 -34.56 -15.62 70.12
N GLY A 393 -34.63 -14.63 69.22
CA GLY A 393 -34.93 -14.83 67.81
C GLY A 393 -36.42 -14.75 67.46
N ASP A 394 -37.25 -14.26 68.39
CA ASP A 394 -38.68 -14.06 68.18
C ASP A 394 -38.98 -13.06 67.04
N LEU A 395 -40.22 -13.10 66.55
CA LEU A 395 -40.75 -12.20 65.52
C LEU A 395 -40.36 -10.74 65.80
N PRO A 396 -39.55 -10.09 64.93
CA PRO A 396 -38.97 -8.77 65.24
C PRO A 396 -40.02 -7.67 65.39
N GLN A 397 -41.23 -7.85 64.86
CA GLN A 397 -42.39 -6.98 65.07
C GLN A 397 -42.84 -6.95 66.54
N VAL A 398 -42.78 -8.09 67.25
CA VAL A 398 -43.16 -8.19 68.67
C VAL A 398 -42.11 -7.49 69.54
N ALA A 399 -40.83 -7.82 69.37
CA ALA A 399 -39.74 -7.16 70.08
C ALA A 399 -39.75 -5.63 69.87
N LEU A 400 -39.94 -5.18 68.61
CA LEU A 400 -40.06 -3.76 68.26
C LEU A 400 -41.22 -3.05 68.99
N ARG A 401 -42.36 -3.73 69.20
CA ARG A 401 -43.51 -3.17 69.92
C ARG A 401 -43.16 -2.88 71.38
N TRP A 402 -42.55 -3.83 72.09
CA TRP A 402 -42.12 -3.66 73.49
C TRP A 402 -41.06 -2.55 73.62
N LEU A 403 -40.04 -2.55 72.74
CA LEU A 403 -38.99 -1.53 72.77
C LEU A 403 -39.52 -0.11 72.47
N ARG A 404 -40.51 0.02 71.58
CA ARG A 404 -41.19 1.31 71.30
C ARG A 404 -42.09 1.78 72.45
N MET A 405 -42.74 0.87 73.18
CA MET A 405 -43.52 1.22 74.38
C MET A 405 -42.59 1.77 75.48
N ALA A 406 -41.49 1.07 75.77
CA ALA A 406 -40.48 1.55 76.71
C ALA A 406 -39.91 2.94 76.33
N PHE A 407 -39.66 3.19 75.04
CA PHE A 407 -39.24 4.52 74.56
C PHE A 407 -40.32 5.60 74.78
N ARG A 408 -41.59 5.27 74.51
CA ARG A 408 -42.74 6.18 74.72
C ARG A 408 -42.92 6.55 76.19
N ASP A 409 -42.73 5.59 77.10
CA ASP A 409 -42.84 5.81 78.55
C ASP A 409 -41.58 6.44 79.17
N GLY A 410 -40.63 6.87 78.32
CA GLY A 410 -39.53 7.77 78.67
C GLY A 410 -38.19 7.09 78.91
N TYR A 411 -38.06 5.79 78.65
CA TYR A 411 -36.77 5.11 78.72
C TYR A 411 -35.92 5.44 77.48
N LYS A 412 -34.85 6.22 77.65
CA LYS A 412 -33.94 6.66 76.58
C LYS A 412 -32.53 6.10 76.76
N GLY A 413 -32.43 4.81 77.03
CA GLY A 413 -31.15 4.13 77.17
C GLY A 413 -30.46 3.90 75.81
N PRO A 414 -29.13 4.00 75.71
CA PRO A 414 -28.41 3.76 74.44
C PRO A 414 -28.66 2.36 73.89
N THR A 415 -28.67 1.34 74.76
CA THR A 415 -28.97 -0.05 74.41
C THR A 415 -30.39 -0.23 73.86
N LEU A 416 -31.38 0.54 74.33
CA LEU A 416 -32.73 0.52 73.79
C LEU A 416 -32.73 1.03 72.34
N LEU A 417 -32.09 2.18 72.08
CA LEU A 417 -32.04 2.78 70.74
C LEU A 417 -31.33 1.85 69.74
N ARG A 418 -30.20 1.25 70.14
CA ARG A 418 -29.50 0.21 69.36
C ARG A 418 -30.42 -0.99 69.06
N ASN A 419 -31.16 -1.49 70.05
CA ASN A 419 -32.05 -2.63 69.84
C ASN A 419 -33.25 -2.31 68.94
N ILE A 420 -33.83 -1.10 69.03
CA ILE A 420 -34.86 -0.63 68.08
C ILE A 420 -34.30 -0.60 66.66
N ALA A 421 -33.09 -0.07 66.48
CA ALA A 421 -32.43 -0.01 65.17
C ALA A 421 -32.14 -1.42 64.59
N LYS A 422 -31.72 -2.37 65.43
CA LYS A 422 -31.57 -3.79 65.08
C LYS A 422 -32.87 -4.44 64.62
N CYS A 423 -33.98 -4.21 65.33
CA CYS A 423 -35.29 -4.73 64.92
C CYS A 423 -35.65 -4.28 63.49
N TYR A 424 -35.35 -3.02 63.14
CA TYR A 424 -35.59 -2.50 61.79
C TYR A 424 -34.74 -3.15 60.71
N VAL A 425 -33.45 -3.41 60.97
CA VAL A 425 -32.59 -4.13 60.03
C VAL A 425 -33.07 -5.58 59.86
N LYS A 426 -33.45 -6.27 60.96
CA LYS A 426 -34.05 -7.62 60.87
C LYS A 426 -35.39 -7.64 60.12
N LEU A 427 -36.22 -6.60 60.25
CA LEU A 427 -37.47 -6.46 59.47
C LEU A 427 -37.18 -6.25 57.97
N TYR A 428 -36.18 -5.43 57.65
CA TYR A 428 -35.71 -5.29 56.28
C TYR A 428 -35.16 -6.62 55.72
N GLU A 429 -34.35 -7.35 56.48
CA GLU A 429 -33.83 -8.66 56.05
C GLU A 429 -34.96 -9.71 55.86
N ALA A 430 -36.09 -9.58 56.58
CA ALA A 430 -37.24 -10.48 56.45
C ALA A 430 -38.28 -10.08 55.38
N HIS A 431 -38.42 -8.80 55.06
CA HIS A 431 -39.51 -8.27 54.20
C HIS A 431 -39.03 -7.38 53.03
N LEU A 432 -37.73 -7.05 52.98
CA LEU A 432 -37.08 -6.22 51.96
C LEU A 432 -37.71 -4.82 51.76
N HIS A 433 -38.42 -4.31 52.78
CA HIS A 433 -39.07 -3.00 52.74
C HIS A 433 -38.08 -1.87 53.04
N TYR A 434 -37.73 -1.09 52.01
CA TYR A 434 -36.81 0.05 52.13
C TYR A 434 -37.16 1.06 53.25
N ASN A 435 -38.45 1.23 53.54
CA ASN A 435 -38.94 2.11 54.61
C ASN A 435 -38.49 1.65 56.00
N ASP A 436 -38.40 0.34 56.24
CA ASP A 436 -37.92 -0.21 57.52
C ASP A 436 -36.42 0.04 57.68
N LEU A 437 -35.63 -0.09 56.61
CA LEU A 437 -34.20 0.20 56.64
C LEU A 437 -33.91 1.70 56.81
N SER A 438 -34.66 2.56 56.11
CA SER A 438 -34.56 4.03 56.24
C SER A 438 -34.94 4.51 57.65
N THR A 439 -36.01 3.97 58.23
CA THR A 439 -36.38 4.27 59.63
C THR A 439 -35.37 3.69 60.62
N GLY A 440 -34.85 2.47 60.40
CA GLY A 440 -33.77 1.87 61.18
C GLY A 440 -32.50 2.72 61.21
N TRP A 441 -32.08 3.27 60.07
CA TRP A 441 -30.96 4.22 60.00
C TRP A 441 -31.18 5.46 60.87
N SER A 442 -32.39 6.02 60.89
CA SER A 442 -32.70 7.17 61.78
C SER A 442 -32.57 6.83 63.28
N TRP A 443 -32.73 5.56 63.66
CA TRP A 443 -32.49 5.09 65.03
C TRP A 443 -31.01 4.83 65.30
N TYR A 444 -30.22 4.35 64.33
CA TYR A 444 -28.77 4.30 64.46
C TYR A 444 -28.17 5.70 64.68
N VAL A 445 -28.57 6.70 63.88
CA VAL A 445 -28.08 8.08 64.06
C VAL A 445 -28.39 8.64 65.46
N LYS A 446 -29.60 8.40 65.99
CA LYS A 446 -29.96 8.77 67.37
C LYS A 446 -29.19 7.98 68.43
N ALA A 447 -28.89 6.71 68.17
CA ALA A 447 -28.05 5.91 69.06
C ALA A 447 -26.59 6.41 69.07
N CYS A 448 -26.08 6.92 67.95
CA CYS A 448 -24.76 7.54 67.84
C CYS A 448 -24.59 8.82 68.67
N GLU A 449 -25.67 9.48 69.11
CA GLU A 449 -25.57 10.64 70.03
C GLU A 449 -25.01 10.22 71.41
N HIS A 450 -25.06 8.94 71.76
CA HIS A 450 -24.50 8.41 73.00
C HIS A 450 -23.04 7.97 72.85
N LEU A 451 -22.13 8.66 73.55
CA LEU A 451 -20.68 8.38 73.56
C LEU A 451 -20.32 6.90 73.81
N ALA A 452 -21.07 6.24 74.70
CA ALA A 452 -20.87 4.83 75.04
C ALA A 452 -21.10 3.85 73.87
N LEU A 453 -21.82 4.27 72.82
CA LEU A 453 -22.00 3.48 71.60
C LEU A 453 -20.98 3.86 70.52
N GLN A 454 -20.58 5.13 70.42
CA GLN A 454 -19.50 5.56 69.51
C GLN A 454 -18.18 4.80 69.78
N ALA A 455 -17.91 4.48 71.05
CA ALA A 455 -16.73 3.71 71.47
C ALA A 455 -16.92 2.17 71.38
N SER A 456 -18.04 1.66 70.85
CA SER A 456 -18.31 0.22 70.77
C SER A 456 -18.12 -0.32 69.34
N PRO A 457 -17.05 -1.11 69.06
CA PRO A 457 -16.81 -1.68 67.73
C PRO A 457 -18.01 -2.46 67.19
N SER A 458 -18.66 -3.24 68.08
CA SER A 458 -19.86 -4.03 67.75
C SER A 458 -21.07 -3.20 67.29
N PHE A 459 -21.16 -1.93 67.67
CA PHE A 459 -22.22 -1.04 67.24
C PHE A 459 -21.89 -0.34 65.91
N LEU A 460 -20.61 0.03 65.73
CA LEU A 460 -20.12 0.61 64.48
C LEU A 460 -20.21 -0.38 63.31
N ASP A 461 -19.91 -1.66 63.54
CA ASP A 461 -20.09 -2.72 62.54
C ASP A 461 -21.57 -2.89 62.12
N GLU A 462 -22.49 -2.95 63.09
CA GLU A 462 -23.95 -3.01 62.83
C GLU A 462 -24.46 -1.79 62.04
N MET A 463 -23.95 -0.60 62.36
CA MET A 463 -24.26 0.65 61.69
C MET A 463 -23.69 0.69 60.25
N ALA A 464 -22.46 0.19 60.06
CA ALA A 464 -21.86 0.05 58.74
C ALA A 464 -22.61 -0.97 57.86
N ARG A 465 -23.05 -2.09 58.43
CA ARG A 465 -23.94 -3.06 57.75
C ARG A 465 -25.25 -2.42 57.31
N ALA A 466 -25.87 -1.60 58.15
CA ALA A 466 -27.09 -0.86 57.77
C ALA A 466 -26.85 0.11 56.61
N LEU A 467 -25.70 0.79 56.57
CA LEU A 467 -25.31 1.68 55.46
C LEU A 467 -24.95 0.92 54.17
N TYR A 468 -24.33 -0.25 54.30
CA TYR A 468 -24.06 -1.15 53.17
C TYR A 468 -25.37 -1.60 52.51
N LEU A 469 -26.38 -1.99 53.32
CA LEU A 469 -27.71 -2.35 52.83
C LEU A 469 -28.47 -1.15 52.21
N LEU A 470 -28.15 0.09 52.60
CA LEU A 470 -28.64 1.33 51.98
C LEU A 470 -27.83 1.76 50.73
N CYS A 471 -26.89 0.94 50.26
CA CYS A 471 -25.95 1.22 49.17
C CYS A 471 -25.07 2.47 49.40
N ARG A 472 -24.84 2.87 50.65
CA ARG A 472 -24.00 4.02 51.04
C ARG A 472 -22.56 3.59 51.33
N PHE A 473 -21.92 2.95 50.35
CA PHE A 473 -20.65 2.24 50.52
C PHE A 473 -19.50 3.11 51.05
N GLN A 474 -19.41 4.39 50.64
CA GLN A 474 -18.40 5.33 51.16
C GLN A 474 -18.51 5.52 52.68
N HIS A 475 -19.72 5.79 53.18
CA HIS A 475 -19.96 6.04 54.60
C HIS A 475 -19.81 4.74 55.42
N ALA A 476 -20.18 3.59 54.85
CA ALA A 476 -19.94 2.29 55.47
C ALA A 476 -18.43 2.01 55.63
N ALA A 477 -17.63 2.31 54.59
CA ALA A 477 -16.17 2.15 54.64
C ALA A 477 -15.50 3.09 55.65
N GLU A 478 -15.95 4.35 55.75
CA GLU A 478 -15.47 5.31 56.76
C GLU A 478 -15.71 4.85 58.20
N ILE A 479 -16.84 4.19 58.46
CA ILE A 479 -17.16 3.65 59.79
C ILE A 479 -16.37 2.38 60.09
N LEU A 480 -16.22 1.47 59.11
CA LEU A 480 -15.40 0.27 59.26
C LEU A 480 -13.91 0.60 59.45
N ALA A 481 -13.41 1.68 58.81
CA ALA A 481 -12.06 2.15 59.04
C ALA A 481 -11.81 2.55 60.52
N ARG A 482 -12.82 3.08 61.22
CA ARG A 482 -12.78 3.40 62.68
C ARG A 482 -12.98 2.18 63.60
N VAL A 483 -13.13 0.99 63.02
CA VAL A 483 -13.21 -0.28 63.77
C VAL A 483 -11.91 -1.08 63.62
N ILE A 484 -11.19 -0.87 62.52
CA ILE A 484 -9.91 -1.53 62.19
C ILE A 484 -8.71 -0.77 62.77
N TYR A 485 -8.82 0.56 62.90
CA TYR A 485 -7.88 1.45 63.59
C TYR A 485 -8.46 1.92 64.92
#